data_AF-A0A2N0X5S6-F1
#
_entry.id   AF-A0A2N0X5S6-F1
#
_cell.length_a   1.000
_cell.length_b   1.000
_cell.length_c   1.000
_cell.angle_alpha   90.00
_cell.angle_beta   90.00
_cell.angle_gamma   90.00
#
_symmetry.space_group_name_H-M   'P 1'
#
loop_
_entity.id
_entity.type
_entity.pdbx_description
1 polymer ?
#
loop_
_entity_poly.entity_id
_entity_poly.type
_entity_poly.pdbx_seq_one_letter_code
_entity_poly.pdbx_strand_id
1 'polypeptide(L)'
;MDQHEMGVRADAVLRLGMMLMGAGASGYRVIRAMKRAARALGFVGLDAVVTVTTITCTFHDGAEFRTVVSHQRHLEVDASRIEALQTLSHRLRPPMTARELNAELDAIESAVRKRWGPWVLAAAAACACAGCAVLNGFGPWEVALVALAAAAGQAGRG
;
A
#
# COMPACT_ATOMS: atom_id res chain seq x y z
N MET A 1 15.72 -15.70 -22.73
CA MET A 1 15.26 -14.30 -22.58
C MET A 1 16.24 -13.61 -21.65
N ASP A 2 16.52 -12.33 -21.84
CA ASP A 2 17.58 -11.62 -21.12
C ASP A 2 17.23 -11.51 -19.62
N GLN A 3 18.11 -11.98 -18.72
CA GLN A 3 17.93 -11.88 -17.26
C GLN A 3 17.72 -10.42 -16.80
N HIS A 4 18.21 -9.47 -17.60
CA HIS A 4 17.98 -8.05 -17.42
C HIS A 4 16.51 -7.65 -17.64
N GLU A 5 15.86 -8.16 -18.68
CA GLU A 5 14.46 -7.87 -19.01
C GLU A 5 13.50 -8.44 -17.95
N MET A 6 13.78 -9.63 -17.44
CA MET A 6 13.06 -10.21 -16.30
C MET A 6 13.18 -9.31 -15.06
N GLY A 7 14.38 -8.79 -14.79
CA GLY A 7 14.65 -7.86 -13.70
C GLY A 7 13.81 -6.59 -13.78
N VAL A 8 13.78 -5.93 -14.93
CA VAL A 8 13.00 -4.70 -15.14
C VAL A 8 11.50 -4.92 -14.90
N ARG A 9 10.94 -6.05 -15.38
CA ARG A 9 9.54 -6.40 -15.13
C ARG A 9 9.26 -6.71 -13.66
N ALA A 10 10.17 -7.44 -13.00
CA ALA A 10 10.05 -7.79 -11.58
C ALA A 10 10.10 -6.55 -10.69
N ASP A 11 11.02 -5.63 -10.97
CA ASP A 11 11.18 -4.38 -10.22
C ASP A 11 9.95 -3.48 -10.32
N ALA A 12 9.28 -3.42 -11.48
CA ALA A 12 8.03 -2.67 -11.64
C ALA A 12 6.88 -3.25 -10.79
N VAL A 13 6.75 -4.58 -10.72
CA VAL A 13 5.76 -5.25 -9.87
C VAL A 13 6.09 -5.04 -8.38
N LEU A 14 7.36 -5.15 -8.03
CA LEU A 14 7.84 -4.92 -6.66
C LEU A 14 7.59 -3.48 -6.24
N ARG A 15 7.79 -2.50 -7.13
CA ARG A 15 7.49 -1.08 -6.87
C ARG A 15 6.03 -0.87 -6.51
N LEU A 16 5.08 -1.44 -7.27
CA LEU A 16 3.65 -1.41 -6.91
C LEU A 16 3.42 -1.98 -5.49
N GLY A 17 4.05 -3.12 -5.18
CA GLY A 17 3.97 -3.74 -3.86
C GLY A 17 4.48 -2.83 -2.75
N MET A 18 5.65 -2.22 -2.94
CA MET A 18 6.28 -1.30 -2.01
C MET A 18 5.45 -0.03 -1.80
N MET A 19 4.85 0.52 -2.85
CA MET A 19 3.96 1.68 -2.74
C MET A 19 2.69 1.35 -1.96
N LEU A 20 2.08 0.18 -2.18
CA LEU A 20 0.91 -0.26 -1.41
C LEU A 20 1.25 -0.55 0.06
N MET A 21 2.38 -1.21 0.31
CA MET A 21 2.89 -1.45 1.67
C MET A 21 3.18 -0.12 2.39
N GLY A 22 3.91 0.78 1.73
CA GLY A 22 4.28 2.09 2.25
C GLY A 22 3.08 2.97 2.58
N ALA A 23 1.98 2.84 1.82
CA ALA A 23 0.71 3.52 2.07
C ALA A 23 -0.16 2.85 3.15
N GLY A 24 0.25 1.70 3.71
CA GLY A 24 -0.43 1.02 4.80
C GLY A 24 -1.48 -0.01 4.37
N ALA A 25 -1.44 -0.52 3.13
CA ALA A 25 -2.34 -1.58 2.71
C ALA A 25 -2.05 -2.91 3.44
N SER A 26 -3.08 -3.73 3.66
CA SER A 26 -2.88 -5.06 4.25
C SER A 26 -2.06 -5.97 3.33
N GLY A 27 -1.22 -6.83 3.92
CA GLY A 27 -0.35 -7.73 3.15
C GLY A 27 -1.09 -8.57 2.11
N TYR A 28 -2.32 -8.99 2.42
CA TYR A 28 -3.20 -9.67 1.46
C TYR A 28 -3.52 -8.82 0.21
N ARG A 29 -3.84 -7.53 0.40
CA ARG A 29 -4.12 -6.61 -0.71
C ARG A 29 -2.87 -6.34 -1.54
N VAL A 30 -1.71 -6.20 -0.89
CA VAL A 30 -0.39 -6.08 -1.54
C VAL A 30 -0.13 -7.29 -2.44
N ILE A 31 -0.18 -8.51 -1.88
CA ILE A 31 0.07 -9.76 -2.62
C ILE A 31 -0.89 -9.89 -3.82
N ARG A 32 -2.19 -9.63 -3.62
CA ARG A 32 -3.19 -9.75 -4.68
C ARG A 32 -2.93 -8.74 -5.81
N ALA A 33 -2.54 -7.51 -5.50
CA ALA A 33 -2.19 -6.50 -6.48
C ALA A 33 -0.92 -6.88 -7.25
N MET A 34 0.14 -7.31 -6.55
CA MET A 34 1.38 -7.76 -7.19
C MET A 34 1.14 -8.96 -8.11
N LYS A 35 0.32 -9.94 -7.70
CA LYS A 35 -0.05 -11.09 -8.56
C LYS A 35 -0.78 -10.66 -9.84
N ARG A 36 -1.62 -9.62 -9.78
CA ARG A 36 -2.29 -9.06 -10.98
C ARG A 36 -1.31 -8.37 -11.90
N ALA A 37 -0.41 -7.56 -11.34
CA ALA A 37 0.64 -6.91 -12.12
C ALA A 37 1.60 -7.91 -12.75
N ALA A 38 2.03 -8.93 -12.01
CA ALA A 38 2.92 -9.98 -12.52
C ALA A 38 2.31 -10.67 -13.76
N ARG A 39 1.02 -11.03 -13.71
CA ARG A 39 0.32 -11.61 -14.88
C ARG A 39 0.21 -10.63 -16.04
N ALA A 40 -0.02 -9.34 -15.79
CA ALA A 40 -0.10 -8.33 -16.85
C ALA A 40 1.25 -8.15 -17.58
N LEU A 41 2.37 -8.32 -16.86
CA LEU A 41 3.74 -8.25 -17.39
C LEU A 41 4.26 -9.60 -17.94
N GLY A 42 3.41 -10.63 -17.99
CA GLY A 42 3.72 -11.92 -18.62
C GLY A 42 4.42 -12.94 -17.73
N PHE A 43 4.51 -12.74 -16.41
CA PHE A 43 5.03 -13.76 -15.51
C PHE A 43 4.05 -14.94 -15.38
N VAL A 44 4.57 -16.16 -15.33
CA VAL A 44 3.80 -17.39 -15.11
C VAL A 44 3.25 -17.43 -13.68
N GLY A 45 4.06 -16.97 -12.72
CA GLY A 45 3.71 -17.01 -11.31
C GLY A 45 4.45 -15.95 -10.49
N LEU A 46 3.88 -15.69 -9.32
CA LEU A 46 4.49 -14.85 -8.29
C LEU A 46 4.15 -15.45 -6.92
N ASP A 47 5.16 -15.83 -6.17
CA ASP A 47 5.05 -16.14 -4.75
C ASP A 47 5.54 -14.94 -3.95
N ALA A 48 4.80 -14.56 -2.90
CA ALA A 48 5.13 -13.38 -2.13
C ALA A 48 4.75 -13.55 -0.66
N VAL A 49 5.66 -13.15 0.21
CA VAL A 49 5.48 -13.02 1.65
C VAL A 49 5.61 -11.55 1.99
N VAL A 50 4.59 -11.00 2.64
CA VAL A 50 4.51 -9.60 3.03
C VAL A 50 4.45 -9.53 4.55
N THR A 51 5.45 -8.89 5.14
CA THR A 51 5.53 -8.60 6.57
C THR A 51 5.18 -7.12 6.81
N VAL A 52 5.46 -6.59 8.00
CA VAL A 52 5.19 -5.17 8.33
C VAL A 52 6.03 -4.23 7.47
N THR A 53 7.31 -4.55 7.26
CA THR A 53 8.27 -3.66 6.58
C THR A 53 9.00 -4.34 5.43
N THR A 54 8.77 -5.62 5.18
CA THR A 54 9.56 -6.39 4.20
C THR A 54 8.66 -7.16 3.26
N ILE A 55 8.96 -7.07 1.96
CA ILE A 55 8.40 -7.92 0.92
C ILE A 55 9.50 -8.86 0.45
N THR A 56 9.23 -10.16 0.56
CA THR A 56 10.03 -11.21 -0.10
C THR A 56 9.16 -11.81 -1.19
N CYS A 57 9.64 -11.82 -2.43
CA CYS A 57 8.87 -12.36 -3.54
C CYS A 57 9.73 -13.11 -4.55
N THR A 58 9.15 -14.14 -5.15
CA THR A 58 9.78 -14.99 -6.17
C THR A 58 8.93 -14.92 -7.43
N PHE A 59 9.52 -14.36 -8.49
CA PHE A 59 8.94 -14.30 -9.82
C PHE A 59 9.31 -15.56 -10.60
N HIS A 60 8.35 -16.12 -11.32
CA HIS A 60 8.54 -17.29 -12.18
C HIS A 60 8.25 -16.93 -13.65
N ASP A 61 9.21 -17.19 -14.53
CA ASP A 61 9.11 -16.99 -15.98
C ASP A 61 9.63 -18.24 -16.70
N GLY A 62 8.72 -19.17 -17.02
CA GLY A 62 9.09 -20.48 -17.57
C GLY A 62 9.96 -21.28 -16.60
N ALA A 63 11.19 -21.60 -17.02
CA ALA A 63 12.17 -22.32 -16.22
C ALA A 63 13.03 -21.40 -15.33
N GLU A 64 12.94 -20.09 -15.52
CA GLU A 64 13.71 -19.11 -14.76
C GLU A 64 12.90 -18.59 -13.57
N PHE A 65 13.58 -18.37 -12.46
CA PHE A 65 13.00 -17.73 -11.29
C PHE A 65 13.93 -16.65 -10.74
N ARG A 66 13.34 -15.62 -10.14
CA ARG A 66 14.08 -14.54 -9.48
C ARG A 66 13.43 -14.20 -8.16
N THR A 67 14.21 -14.36 -7.09
CA THR A 67 13.77 -13.96 -5.74
C THR A 67 14.34 -12.58 -5.42
N VAL A 68 13.46 -11.68 -4.97
CA VAL A 68 13.81 -10.31 -4.59
C VAL A 68 13.25 -10.02 -3.20
N VAL A 69 14.07 -9.35 -2.39
CA VAL A 69 13.70 -8.87 -1.06
C VAL A 69 13.81 -7.35 -1.06
N SER A 70 12.79 -6.66 -0.54
CA SER A 70 12.79 -5.22 -0.40
C SER A 70 12.22 -4.79 0.94
N HIS A 71 12.77 -3.70 1.47
CA HIS A 71 12.44 -3.16 2.79
C HIS A 71 11.86 -1.77 2.67
N GLN A 72 10.71 -1.55 3.30
CA GLN A 72 10.03 -0.27 3.41
C GLN A 72 10.61 0.49 4.60
N ARG A 73 11.19 1.66 4.34
CA ARG A 73 11.80 2.50 5.39
C ARG A 73 10.78 3.42 6.07
N HIS A 74 9.75 3.83 5.35
CA HIS A 74 8.73 4.76 5.82
C HIS A 74 7.35 4.14 5.65
N LEU A 75 6.64 3.99 6.76
CA LEU A 75 5.26 3.51 6.78
C LEU A 75 4.35 4.67 7.15
N GLU A 76 3.44 4.99 6.25
CA GLU A 76 2.38 5.96 6.49
C GLU A 76 1.05 5.32 6.10
N VAL A 77 -0.04 5.80 6.69
CA VAL A 77 -1.38 5.36 6.29
C VAL A 77 -1.99 6.44 5.42
N ASP A 78 -2.10 6.16 4.12
CA ASP A 78 -2.73 7.05 3.15
C ASP A 78 -3.80 6.28 2.38
N ALA A 79 -5.06 6.46 2.81
CA ALA A 79 -6.21 5.79 2.21
C ALA A 79 -6.41 6.17 0.73
N SER A 80 -6.06 7.41 0.34
CA SER A 80 -6.18 7.86 -1.05
C SER A 80 -5.15 7.18 -1.94
N ARG A 81 -3.91 7.00 -1.46
CA ARG A 81 -2.89 6.22 -2.17
C ARG A 81 -3.27 4.75 -2.27
N ILE A 82 -3.76 4.14 -1.18
CA ILE A 82 -4.25 2.75 -1.20
C ILE A 82 -5.34 2.59 -2.27
N GLU A 83 -6.34 3.46 -2.26
CA GLU A 83 -7.47 3.43 -3.19
C GLU A 83 -7.00 3.55 -4.65
N ALA A 84 -6.14 4.53 -4.94
CA ALA A 84 -5.61 4.76 -6.29
C ALA A 84 -4.80 3.55 -6.80
N LEU A 85 -3.87 3.02 -5.98
CA LEU A 85 -3.03 1.89 -6.36
C LEU A 85 -3.82 0.59 -6.52
N GLN A 86 -4.81 0.35 -5.65
CA GLN A 86 -5.69 -0.81 -5.79
C GLN A 86 -6.55 -0.70 -7.05
N THR A 87 -7.05 0.49 -7.33
CA THR A 87 -7.84 0.78 -8.53
C THR A 87 -7.01 0.55 -9.79
N LEU A 88 -5.75 1.02 -9.84
CA LEU A 88 -4.81 0.68 -10.89
C LEU A 88 -4.67 -0.84 -11.02
N SER A 89 -4.41 -1.55 -9.91
CA SER A 89 -4.23 -3.01 -9.93
C SER A 89 -5.45 -3.78 -10.46
N HIS A 90 -6.66 -3.21 -10.38
CA HIS A 90 -7.88 -3.79 -10.93
C HIS A 90 -8.03 -3.57 -12.44
N ARG A 91 -7.43 -2.51 -12.96
CA ARG A 91 -7.49 -2.13 -14.38
C ARG A 91 -6.34 -2.69 -15.21
N LEU A 92 -5.33 -3.29 -14.58
CA LEU A 92 -4.22 -3.94 -15.28
C LEU A 92 -4.74 -5.05 -16.20
N ARG A 93 -4.37 -4.98 -17.48
CA ARG A 93 -4.76 -5.95 -18.51
C ARG A 93 -3.50 -6.42 -19.24
N PRO A 94 -3.32 -7.72 -19.47
CA PRO A 94 -2.28 -8.20 -20.36
C PRO A 94 -2.61 -7.85 -21.83
N PRO A 95 -1.60 -7.63 -22.70
CA PRO A 95 -0.19 -7.44 -22.35
C PRO A 95 0.09 -6.02 -21.85
N MET A 96 1.01 -5.87 -20.90
CA MET A 96 1.43 -4.58 -20.39
C MET A 96 2.94 -4.55 -20.13
N THR A 97 3.58 -3.45 -20.48
CA THR A 97 5.03 -3.28 -20.30
C THR A 97 5.37 -2.74 -18.91
N ALA A 98 6.60 -3.01 -18.45
CA ALA A 98 7.11 -2.44 -17.20
C ALA A 98 7.14 -0.91 -17.21
N ARG A 99 7.42 -0.31 -18.37
CA ARG A 99 7.42 1.15 -18.57
C ARG A 99 6.03 1.75 -18.38
N GLU A 100 5.00 1.12 -18.94
CA GLU A 100 3.60 1.57 -18.76
C GLU A 100 3.16 1.46 -17.30
N LEU A 101 3.53 0.36 -16.62
CA LEU A 101 3.22 0.22 -15.19
C LEU A 101 3.85 1.34 -14.37
N ASN A 102 5.15 1.59 -14.59
CA ASN A 102 5.86 2.63 -13.88
C ASN A 102 5.29 4.02 -14.17
N ALA A 103 4.89 4.32 -15.41
CA ALA A 103 4.27 5.59 -15.75
C ALA A 103 2.93 5.82 -15.01
N GLU A 104 2.09 4.79 -14.90
CA GLU A 104 0.85 4.84 -14.10
C GLU A 104 1.14 5.02 -12.60
N LEU A 105 2.18 4.35 -12.09
CA LEU A 105 2.63 4.53 -10.70
C LEU A 105 3.15 5.95 -10.44
N ASP A 106 3.93 6.51 -11.36
CA ASP A 106 4.45 7.89 -11.30
C ASP A 106 3.31 8.91 -11.30
N ALA A 107 2.28 8.68 -12.12
CA ALA A 107 1.09 9.52 -12.17
C ALA A 107 0.35 9.52 -10.83
N ILE A 108 0.22 8.35 -10.18
CA ILE A 108 -0.39 8.25 -8.84
C ILE A 108 0.46 8.95 -7.79
N GLU A 109 1.78 8.74 -7.82
CA GLU A 109 2.71 9.31 -6.84
C GLU A 109 2.69 10.85 -6.85
N SER A 110 2.58 11.44 -8.05
CA SER A 110 2.52 12.89 -8.24
C SER A 110 1.12 13.51 -8.02
N ALA A 111 0.05 12.77 -8.35
CA ALA A 111 -1.31 13.30 -8.29
C ALA A 111 -1.95 13.20 -6.88
N VAL A 112 -1.61 12.18 -6.10
CA VAL A 112 -2.30 11.94 -4.82
C VAL A 112 -1.76 12.86 -3.73
N ARG A 113 -2.55 13.89 -3.41
CA ARG A 113 -2.35 14.81 -2.29
C ARG A 113 -3.27 14.46 -1.13
N LYS A 114 -2.90 14.85 0.10
CA LYS A 114 -3.75 14.74 1.29
C LYS A 114 -5.08 15.46 1.02
N ARG A 115 -6.17 14.69 0.94
CA ARG A 115 -7.52 15.17 0.61
C ARG A 115 -8.16 15.98 1.74
N TRP A 116 -7.72 15.75 2.98
CA TRP A 116 -8.30 16.34 4.18
C TRP A 116 -7.26 17.16 4.94
N GLY A 117 -7.68 18.33 5.44
CA GLY A 117 -6.85 19.16 6.30
C GLY A 117 -6.60 18.49 7.65
N PRO A 118 -5.52 18.89 8.36
CA PRO A 118 -5.09 18.26 9.62
C PRO A 118 -6.18 18.28 10.69
N TRP A 119 -6.98 19.36 10.77
CA TRP A 119 -8.07 19.49 11.72
C TRP A 119 -9.22 18.50 11.48
N VAL A 120 -9.56 18.23 10.22
CA VAL A 120 -10.62 17.26 9.89
C VAL A 120 -10.16 15.84 10.24
N LEU A 121 -8.90 15.52 9.96
CA LEU A 121 -8.28 14.26 10.37
C LEU A 121 -8.26 14.10 11.90
N ALA A 122 -7.88 15.16 12.63
CA ALA A 122 -7.85 15.14 14.09
C ALA A 122 -9.24 14.93 14.71
N ALA A 123 -10.26 15.63 14.19
CA ALA A 123 -11.65 15.43 14.63
C ALA A 123 -12.17 14.02 14.31
N ALA A 124 -11.88 13.50 13.12
CA ALA A 124 -12.28 12.14 12.75
C ALA A 124 -11.62 11.07 13.63
N ALA A 125 -10.33 11.22 13.94
CA ALA A 125 -9.61 10.33 14.85
C ALA A 125 -10.21 10.37 16.27
N ALA A 126 -10.51 11.56 16.79
CA ALA A 126 -11.15 11.73 18.10
C ALA A 126 -12.52 11.05 18.15
N CYS A 127 -13.37 11.27 17.14
CA CYS A 127 -14.69 10.64 17.05
C CYS A 127 -14.60 9.11 16.98
N ALA A 128 -13.68 8.57 16.17
CA ALA A 128 -13.50 7.12 16.05
C ALA A 128 -13.06 6.49 17.38
N CYS A 129 -12.05 7.06 18.04
CA CYS A 129 -11.55 6.55 19.30
C CYS A 129 -12.57 6.70 20.45
N ALA A 130 -13.30 7.82 20.50
CA ALA A 130 -14.39 8.01 21.46
C ALA A 130 -15.50 6.98 21.29
N GLY A 131 -15.89 6.68 20.04
CA GLY A 131 -16.87 5.64 19.73
C GLY A 131 -16.42 4.27 20.21
N CYS A 132 -15.16 3.89 19.97
CA CYS A 132 -14.60 2.65 20.51
C CYS A 132 -14.65 2.62 22.04
N ALA A 133 -14.34 3.73 22.72
CA ALA A 133 -14.40 3.78 24.19
C ALA A 133 -15.83 3.59 24.72
N VAL A 134 -16.83 4.23 24.10
CA VAL A 134 -18.24 4.02 24.46
C VAL A 134 -18.65 2.56 24.27
N LEU A 135 -18.25 1.93 23.15
CA LEU A 135 -18.56 0.52 22.87
C LEU A 135 -17.90 -0.46 23.86
N ASN A 136 -16.77 -0.09 24.46
CA ASN A 136 -16.12 -0.88 25.50
C ASN A 136 -16.67 -0.61 26.92
N GLY A 137 -17.67 0.26 27.06
CA GLY A 137 -18.32 0.55 28.34
C GLY A 137 -17.54 1.48 29.27
N PHE A 138 -16.60 2.26 28.73
CA PHE A 138 -15.86 3.27 29.51
C PHE A 138 -16.77 4.41 29.97
N GLY A 139 -16.42 5.04 31.09
CA GLY A 139 -17.12 6.19 31.63
C GLY A 139 -16.99 7.44 30.75
N PRO A 140 -17.92 8.40 30.87
CA PRO A 140 -17.94 9.60 30.02
C PRO A 140 -16.67 10.46 30.11
N TRP A 141 -16.01 10.47 31.28
CA TRP A 141 -14.73 11.15 31.46
C TRP A 141 -13.58 10.47 30.69
N GLU A 142 -13.53 9.15 30.70
CA GLU A 142 -12.51 8.37 29.99
C GLU A 142 -12.67 8.52 28.47
N VAL A 143 -13.92 8.53 27.98
CA VAL A 143 -14.23 8.79 26.56
C VAL A 143 -13.72 10.17 26.13
N ALA A 144 -13.92 11.21 26.96
CA ALA A 144 -13.42 12.56 26.67
C ALA A 144 -11.88 12.61 26.64
N LEU A 145 -11.22 11.92 27.57
CA LEU A 145 -9.75 11.82 27.59
C LEU A 145 -9.22 11.12 26.34
N VAL A 146 -9.83 10.01 25.94
CA VAL A 146 -9.46 9.27 24.71
C VAL A 146 -9.64 10.16 23.47
N ALA A 147 -10.74 10.91 23.38
CA ALA A 147 -10.99 11.82 22.27
C ALA A 147 -9.92 12.91 22.17
N LEU A 148 -9.58 13.56 23.29
CA LEU A 148 -8.56 14.62 23.34
C LEU A 148 -7.17 14.08 23.02
N ALA A 149 -6.81 12.91 23.57
CA ALA A 149 -5.53 12.26 23.30
C ALA A 149 -5.39 11.89 21.81
N ALA A 150 -6.46 11.37 21.19
CA ALA A 150 -6.48 11.04 19.77
C ALA A 150 -6.39 12.29 18.88
N ALA A 151 -7.13 13.35 19.19
CA ALA A 151 -7.05 14.62 18.47
C ALA A 151 -5.64 15.22 18.54
N ALA A 152 -5.05 15.29 19.74
CA ALA A 152 -3.71 15.83 19.94
C ALA A 152 -2.64 14.99 19.21
N GLY A 153 -2.73 13.66 19.31
CA GLY A 153 -1.84 12.74 18.62
C GLY A 153 -1.92 12.88 17.09
N GLN A 154 -3.11 13.08 16.54
CA GLN A 154 -3.29 13.26 15.10
C GLN A 154 -2.87 14.67 14.62
N ALA A 155 -3.09 15.70 15.43
CA ALA A 155 -2.66 17.06 15.12
C ALA A 155 -1.12 17.20 15.11
N GLY A 156 -0.41 16.48 16.00
CA GLY A 156 1.05 16.46 16.04
C GLY A 156 1.73 15.70 14.89
N ARG A 157 0.97 14.98 14.06
CA ARG A 157 1.47 14.32 12.84
C ARG A 157 1.29 15.17 11.57
N GLY A 158 0.65 16.34 11.71
CA GLY A 158 0.25 17.25 10.64
C GLY A 158 1.41 18.00 10.02
#